data_AF-A0A257JFW5-F1
#
_entry.id   AF-A0A257JFW5-F1
#
_cell.length_a   1.000
_cell.length_b   1.000
_cell.length_c   1.000
_cell.angle_alpha   90.00
_cell.angle_beta   90.00
_cell.angle_gamma   90.00
#
_symmetry.space_group_name_H-M   'P 1'
#
loop_
_entity.id
_entity.type
_entity.pdbx_description
1 polymer ?
#
loop_
_entity_poly.entity_id
_entity_poly.type
_entity_poly.pdbx_seq_one_letter_code
_entity_poly.pdbx_strand_id
1 'polypeptide(L)'
;MSIQWFPGHMHVTQKAIAKRLPDIDVVIELLDARLPASSANPLLAEMTRGKPALKVLNKQDLADPERTALWLAHYQAQPGTNALALDASEATPAKPLIAACRALAPQRGG
;
A
#
# COMPACT_ATOMS: atom_id res chain seq x y z
N MET A 1 7.27 8.81 30.67
CA MET A 1 8.46 8.34 29.93
C MET A 1 8.00 7.82 28.58
N SER A 2 8.28 8.55 27.50
CA SER A 2 8.00 8.10 26.12
C SER A 2 9.16 7.25 25.63
N ILE A 3 8.91 5.98 25.35
CA ILE A 3 9.88 5.15 24.62
C ILE A 3 9.97 5.73 23.21
N GLN A 4 11.08 6.41 22.92
CA GLN A 4 11.39 6.91 21.60
C GLN A 4 12.02 5.75 20.80
N TRP A 5 11.19 5.00 20.08
CA TRP A 5 11.63 3.89 19.22
C TRP A 5 12.55 4.32 18.05
N PHE A 6 12.76 5.63 17.86
CA PHE A 6 13.35 6.16 16.63
C PHE A 6 14.31 7.36 16.87
N PRO A 7 15.63 7.11 16.99
CA PRO A 7 16.64 8.13 16.80
C PRO A 7 17.18 8.08 15.36
N GLY A 8 17.10 9.20 14.63
CA GLY A 8 17.76 9.42 13.33
C GLY A 8 17.13 8.73 12.10
N HIS A 9 17.00 7.40 12.10
CA HIS A 9 16.68 6.63 10.90
C HIS A 9 15.29 6.94 10.31
N MET A 10 14.26 7.06 11.14
CA MET A 10 12.92 7.40 10.66
C MET A 10 12.85 8.79 10.05
N HIS A 11 13.58 9.77 10.59
CA HIS A 11 13.61 11.13 10.03
C HIS A 11 14.30 11.14 8.67
N VAL A 12 15.39 10.38 8.53
CA VAL A 12 16.07 10.18 7.24
C VAL A 12 15.14 9.51 6.23
N THR A 13 14.45 8.44 6.62
CA THR A 13 13.49 7.73 5.76
C THR A 13 12.33 8.62 5.34
N GLN A 14 11.73 9.37 6.27
CA GLN A 14 10.65 10.32 5.96
C GLN A 14 11.11 11.38 4.95
N LYS A 15 12.28 12.00 5.17
CA LYS A 15 12.84 12.95 4.22
C LYS A 15 13.11 12.32 2.85
N ALA A 16 13.61 11.09 2.81
CA ALA A 16 13.87 10.38 1.56
C ALA A 16 12.58 10.08 0.79
N ILE A 17 11.52 9.64 1.49
CA ILE A 17 10.18 9.42 0.89
C ILE A 17 9.63 10.74 0.36
N ALA A 18 9.61 11.80 1.18
CA ALA A 18 9.09 13.10 0.78
C ALA A 18 9.80 13.68 -0.46
N LYS A 19 11.13 13.47 -0.57
CA LYS A 19 11.91 13.92 -1.73
C LYS A 19 11.55 13.17 -3.01
N ARG A 20 11.19 11.88 -2.93
CA ARG A 20 10.87 11.04 -4.09
C ARG A 20 9.40 11.13 -4.51
N LEU A 21 8.51 11.44 -3.57
CA LEU A 21 7.07 11.41 -3.78
C LEU A 21 6.56 12.27 -4.97
N PRO A 22 7.14 13.44 -5.29
CA PRO A 22 6.74 14.21 -6.49
C PRO A 22 6.83 13.40 -7.78
N ASP A 23 7.86 12.55 -7.91
CA ASP A 23 8.16 11.76 -9.12
C ASP A 23 7.41 10.41 -9.17
N ILE A 24 6.59 10.11 -8.17
CA ILE A 24 5.81 8.87 -8.05
C ILE A 24 4.35 9.13 -8.39
N ASP A 25 3.76 8.34 -9.29
CA ASP A 25 2.34 8.47 -9.66
C ASP A 25 1.42 7.60 -8.82
N VAL A 26 1.90 6.43 -8.40
CA VAL A 26 1.13 5.46 -7.59
C VAL A 26 1.97 4.97 -6.44
N VAL A 27 1.42 5.01 -5.23
CA VAL A 27 2.03 4.43 -4.04
C VAL A 27 1.49 3.02 -3.84
N ILE A 28 2.37 2.04 -3.72
CA ILE A 28 1.99 0.70 -3.30
C ILE A 28 2.21 0.60 -1.79
N GLU A 29 1.14 0.38 -1.04
CA GLU A 29 1.22 0.07 0.39
C GLU A 29 1.00 -1.43 0.62
N LEU A 30 2.05 -2.09 1.10
CA LEU A 30 2.03 -3.52 1.41
C LEU A 30 1.56 -3.72 2.86
N LEU A 31 0.46 -4.45 3.03
CA LEU A 31 -0.21 -4.72 4.30
C LEU A 31 -0.23 -6.24 4.57
N ASP A 32 -0.43 -6.63 5.84
CA ASP A 32 -0.65 -8.03 6.20
C ASP A 32 -2.16 -8.32 6.16
N ALA A 33 -2.58 -9.29 5.33
CA ALA A 33 -3.99 -9.61 5.09
C ALA A 33 -4.74 -10.04 6.36
N ARG A 34 -4.03 -10.52 7.39
CA ARG A 34 -4.63 -10.94 8.66
C ARG A 34 -5.06 -9.78 9.54
N LEU A 35 -4.46 -8.60 9.35
CA LEU A 35 -4.74 -7.41 10.16
C LEU A 35 -4.55 -6.09 9.38
N PRO A 36 -5.24 -5.88 8.24
CA PRO A 36 -4.88 -4.83 7.27
C PRO A 36 -4.74 -3.43 7.87
N ALA A 37 -5.74 -3.00 8.66
CA ALA A 37 -5.72 -1.69 9.31
C ALA A 37 -4.59 -1.55 10.35
N SER A 38 -4.30 -2.60 11.12
CA SER A 38 -3.28 -2.55 12.18
C SER A 38 -1.85 -2.61 11.62
N SER A 39 -1.65 -3.22 10.43
CA SER A 39 -0.36 -3.18 9.74
C SER A 39 -0.10 -1.89 8.98
N ALA A 40 -1.12 -1.03 8.81
CA ALA A 40 -0.97 0.23 8.10
C ALA A 40 -0.23 1.26 8.95
N ASN A 41 0.49 2.18 8.31
CA ASN A 41 1.23 3.23 9.00
C ASN A 41 0.55 4.60 8.82
N PRO A 42 -0.03 5.20 9.88
CA PRO A 42 -0.69 6.50 9.79
C PRO A 42 0.19 7.61 9.24
N LEU A 43 1.49 7.59 9.54
CA LEU A 43 2.45 8.58 9.05
C LEU A 43 2.67 8.46 7.54
N LEU A 44 2.75 7.24 7.00
CA LEU A 44 2.85 7.04 5.56
C LEU A 44 1.56 7.45 4.84
N ALA A 45 0.40 7.19 5.46
CA ALA A 45 -0.89 7.62 4.94
C ALA A 45 -0.99 9.16 4.88
N GLU A 46 -0.46 9.87 5.87
CA GLU A 46 -0.38 11.32 5.85
C GLU A 46 0.57 11.82 4.76
N MET A 47 1.77 11.26 4.67
CA MET A 47 2.79 11.69 3.70
C MET A 47 2.37 11.46 2.25
N THR A 48 1.61 10.39 1.98
CA THR A 48 1.21 9.98 0.62
C THR A 48 -0.18 10.48 0.22
N ARG A 49 -0.79 11.33 1.06
CA ARG A 49 -2.12 11.90 0.81
C ARG A 49 -2.19 12.57 -0.56
N GLY A 50 -3.25 12.26 -1.31
CA GLY A 50 -3.50 12.82 -2.64
C GLY A 50 -2.78 12.10 -3.78
N LYS A 51 -1.92 11.10 -3.50
CA LYS A 51 -1.42 10.18 -4.51
C LYS A 51 -2.35 8.97 -4.65
N PRO A 52 -2.65 8.50 -5.87
CA PRO A 52 -3.28 7.21 -6.08
C PRO A 52 -2.56 6.09 -5.31
N ALA A 53 -3.33 5.20 -4.70
CA ALA A 53 -2.79 4.16 -3.83
C ALA A 53 -3.25 2.77 -4.25
N LEU A 54 -2.29 1.85 -4.35
CA LEU A 54 -2.57 0.42 -4.47
C LEU A 54 -2.29 -0.25 -3.12
N LYS A 55 -3.35 -0.73 -2.45
CA LYS A 55 -3.24 -1.52 -1.23
C LYS A 55 -2.99 -2.98 -1.60
N VAL A 56 -1.96 -3.59 -1.04
CA VAL A 56 -1.65 -5.01 -1.28
C VAL A 56 -1.79 -5.77 0.03
N LEU A 57 -2.82 -6.58 0.15
CA LEU A 57 -3.05 -7.48 1.29
C LEU A 57 -2.24 -8.76 1.07
N ASN A 58 -1.01 -8.76 1.56
CA ASN A 58 -0.10 -9.90 1.43
C ASN A 58 -0.37 -10.98 2.48
N LYS A 59 0.02 -12.22 2.19
CA LYS A 59 -0.25 -13.42 3.01
C LYS A 59 -1.73 -13.77 3.10
N GLN A 60 -2.45 -13.64 1.99
CA GLN A 60 -3.87 -13.99 1.94
C GLN A 60 -4.13 -15.47 2.28
N ASP A 61 -3.15 -16.35 2.02
CA ASP A 61 -3.15 -17.77 2.37
C ASP A 61 -3.27 -18.02 3.89
N LEU A 62 -2.86 -17.05 4.70
CA LEU A 62 -2.92 -17.10 6.16
C LEU A 62 -4.10 -16.31 6.75
N ALA A 63 -4.91 -15.67 5.90
CA ALA A 63 -6.02 -14.82 6.32
C ALA A 63 -7.37 -15.51 6.04
N ASP A 64 -8.41 -15.04 6.73
CA ASP A 64 -9.79 -15.44 6.48
C ASP A 64 -10.23 -14.84 5.12
N PRO A 65 -10.58 -15.67 4.11
CA PRO A 65 -10.86 -15.19 2.75
C PRO A 65 -12.11 -14.29 2.69
N GLU A 66 -13.13 -14.56 3.51
CA GLU A 66 -14.34 -13.74 3.55
C GLU A 66 -14.02 -12.35 4.12
N ARG A 67 -13.20 -12.30 5.18
CA ARG A 67 -12.73 -11.03 5.75
C ARG A 67 -11.81 -10.28 4.80
N THR A 68 -10.90 -10.97 4.11
CA THR A 68 -10.02 -10.37 3.10
C THR A 68 -10.85 -9.72 1.99
N ALA A 69 -11.90 -10.37 1.51
CA ALA A 69 -12.80 -9.78 0.50
C ALA A 69 -13.48 -8.49 0.99
N LEU A 70 -13.93 -8.45 2.25
CA LEU A 70 -14.50 -7.24 2.85
C LEU A 70 -13.47 -6.11 2.95
N TRP A 71 -12.22 -6.41 3.30
CA TRP A 71 -11.14 -5.42 3.34
C TRP A 71 -10.78 -4.89 1.95
N LEU A 72 -10.72 -5.76 0.94
CA LEU A 72 -10.51 -5.34 -0.45
C LEU A 72 -11.61 -4.37 -0.90
N ALA A 73 -12.88 -4.71 -0.66
CA ALA A 73 -14.01 -3.85 -0.98
C ALA A 73 -13.94 -2.51 -0.22
N HIS A 74 -13.58 -2.54 1.07
CA HIS A 74 -13.40 -1.33 1.87
C HIS A 74 -12.35 -0.39 1.29
N TYR A 75 -11.18 -0.91 0.88
CA TYR A 75 -10.13 -0.09 0.29
C TYR A 75 -10.50 0.40 -1.12
N GLN A 76 -11.11 -0.44 -1.96
CA GLN A 76 -11.55 -0.07 -3.31
C GLN A 76 -12.67 0.98 -3.32
N ALA A 77 -13.46 1.07 -2.25
CA ALA A 77 -14.45 2.14 -2.09
C ALA A 77 -13.83 3.51 -1.80
N GLN A 78 -12.53 3.59 -1.49
CA GLN A 78 -11.84 4.85 -1.22
C GLN A 78 -11.44 5.55 -2.53
N PRO A 79 -11.57 6.89 -2.63
CA PRO A 79 -11.20 7.61 -3.83
C PRO A 79 -9.73 7.39 -4.22
N GLY A 80 -9.47 7.15 -5.50
CA GLY A 80 -8.11 6.96 -6.03
C GLY A 80 -7.38 5.75 -5.44
N THR A 81 -8.10 4.78 -4.89
CA THR A 81 -7.53 3.59 -4.26
C THR A 81 -7.97 2.33 -4.99
N ASN A 82 -7.03 1.43 -5.24
CA ASN A 82 -7.31 0.07 -5.65
C ASN A 82 -6.70 -0.89 -4.62
N ALA A 83 -7.17 -2.13 -4.58
CA ALA A 83 -6.65 -3.14 -3.66
C ALA A 83 -6.56 -4.53 -4.31
N LEU A 84 -5.52 -5.26 -3.96
CA LEU A 84 -5.28 -6.64 -4.39
C LEU A 84 -4.85 -7.47 -3.18
N ALA A 85 -5.21 -8.76 -3.18
CA ALA A 85 -4.66 -9.73 -2.25
C ALA A 85 -3.61 -10.59 -2.95
N LEU A 86 -2.54 -10.95 -2.24
CA LEU A 86 -1.44 -11.77 -2.76
C LEU A 86 -0.93 -12.71 -1.67
N ASP A 87 -0.24 -13.76 -2.08
CA ASP A 87 0.55 -14.64 -1.22
C ASP A 87 1.77 -15.18 -1.97
N ALA A 88 2.59 -15.99 -1.29
CA ALA A 88 3.84 -16.51 -1.81
C ALA A 88 3.67 -17.56 -2.93
N SER A 89 2.47 -18.11 -3.13
CA SER A 89 2.19 -19.06 -4.21
C SER A 89 2.01 -18.39 -5.57
N GLU A 90 1.83 -17.06 -5.60
CA GLU A 90 1.68 -16.29 -6.82
C GLU A 90 2.98 -16.31 -7.63
N ALA A 91 2.98 -17.03 -8.77
CA ALA A 91 4.17 -17.19 -9.61
C ALA A 91 4.61 -15.91 -10.34
N THR A 92 3.66 -15.01 -10.63
CA THR A 92 3.94 -13.75 -11.36
C THR A 92 3.23 -12.55 -10.75
N PRO A 93 3.51 -12.20 -9.48
CA PRO A 93 2.78 -11.17 -8.73
C PRO A 93 3.00 -9.77 -9.32
N ALA A 94 4.10 -9.55 -10.05
CA ALA A 94 4.39 -8.30 -10.73
C ALA A 94 3.34 -7.94 -11.80
N LYS A 95 2.76 -8.93 -12.51
CA LYS A 95 1.79 -8.69 -13.58
C LYS A 95 0.51 -7.99 -13.08
N PRO A 96 -0.22 -8.53 -12.08
CA PRO A 96 -1.41 -7.87 -11.54
C PRO A 96 -1.07 -6.53 -10.88
N LEU A 97 0.09 -6.39 -10.23
CA LEU A 97 0.53 -5.12 -9.64
C LEU A 97 0.73 -4.03 -10.71
N ILE A 98 1.44 -4.34 -11.80
CA ILE A 98 1.64 -3.39 -12.91
C ILE A 98 0.31 -3.00 -13.55
N ALA A 99 -0.57 -3.97 -13.78
CA ALA A 99 -1.88 -3.71 -14.35
C ALA A 99 -2.73 -2.78 -13.46
N ALA A 100 -2.75 -3.04 -12.14
CA ALA A 100 -3.49 -2.21 -11.19
C ALA A 100 -2.90 -0.79 -11.07
N CYS A 101 -1.58 -0.64 -11.07
CA CYS A 101 -0.94 0.68 -11.09
C CYS A 101 -1.28 1.47 -12.36
N ARG A 102 -1.29 0.83 -13.54
CA ARG A 102 -1.68 1.49 -14.79
C ARG A 102 -3.14 1.93 -14.78
N ALA A 103 -4.04 1.13 -14.20
CA ALA A 103 -5.43 1.50 -14.05
C ALA A 103 -5.63 2.73 -13.14
N LEU A 104 -4.79 2.89 -12.11
CA LEU A 104 -4.80 4.05 -11.21
C LEU A 104 -4.19 5.31 -11.82
N ALA A 105 -3.28 5.18 -12.78
CA ALA A 105 -2.60 6.29 -13.45
C ALA A 105 -2.65 6.18 -14.99
N PRO A 106 -3.85 6.25 -15.61
CA PRO A 106 -4.04 5.96 -17.04
C PRO A 106 -3.43 7.02 -17.97
N GLN A 107 -3.24 8.24 -17.48
CA GLN A 107 -2.75 9.38 -18.25
C GLN A 107 -1.22 9.44 -18.34
N ARG A 108 -0.49 8.52 -17.69
CA ARG A 108 0.98 8.48 -17.77
C ARG A 108 1.39 7.67 -19.01
N GLY A 109 1.66 8.39 -20.09
CA GLY A 109 2.29 7.84 -21.29
C GLY A 109 3.78 7.58 -21.06
N GLY A 110 4.21 6.35 -21.32
CA GLY A 110 5.49 6.09 -21.97
C GLY A 110 5.27 6.01 -23.48
#